data_AF-A0A328Q3T2-F1
#
_entry.id   AF-A0A328Q3T2-F1
#
_cell.length_a   1.000
_cell.length_b   1.000
_cell.length_c   1.000
_cell.angle_alpha   90.00
_cell.angle_beta   90.00
_cell.angle_gamma   90.00
#
_symmetry.space_group_name_H-M   'P 1'
#
loop_
_entity.id
_entity.type
_entity.pdbx_description
1 polymer ?
#
loop_
_entity_poly.entity_id
_entity_poly.type
_entity_poly.pdbx_seq_one_letter_code
_entity_poly.pdbx_strand_id
1 'polypeptide(L)'
;MMDLCIYDAGKSIPGSYTEHGTYYGDDCHAIELALSHNSTAKDSIPDDPIHQRGNGIRSVIKKVITENGGEVLLASRNGYLYINSRGEYEYNLGGVITGTLITLRLKPNRVPQIMDQSELQFSNPYVYKK
;
A
#
# COMPACT_ATOMS: atom_id res chain seq x y z
N MET A 1 20.54 -9.96 -2.88
CA MET A 1 19.53 -9.08 -2.25
C MET A 1 19.46 -7.83 -3.10
N MET A 2 18.26 -7.32 -3.37
CA MET A 2 18.05 -6.16 -4.23
C MET A 2 17.04 -5.22 -3.57
N ASP A 3 17.36 -3.93 -3.49
CA ASP A 3 16.43 -2.91 -3.04
C ASP A 3 15.88 -2.15 -4.26
N LEU A 4 14.56 -2.07 -4.39
CA LEU A 4 13.88 -1.22 -5.36
C LEU A 4 13.24 -0.05 -4.62
N CYS A 5 13.60 1.17 -5.01
CA CYS A 5 13.08 2.39 -4.42
C CYS A 5 12.33 3.20 -5.49
N ILE A 6 11.07 3.52 -5.22
CA ILE A 6 10.21 4.32 -6.08
C ILE A 6 9.76 5.53 -5.27
N TYR A 7 10.11 6.71 -5.74
CA TYR A 7 9.71 7.97 -5.12
C TYR A 7 8.96 8.84 -6.13
N ASP A 8 7.78 9.28 -5.74
CA ASP A 8 7.00 10.28 -6.47
C ASP A 8 6.78 11.49 -5.59
N ALA A 9 7.33 12.63 -5.99
CA ALA A 9 7.15 13.93 -5.32
C ALA A 9 5.80 14.60 -5.66
N GLY A 10 4.96 13.94 -6.45
CA GLY A 10 3.62 14.36 -6.79
C GLY A 10 2.64 14.22 -5.62
N LYS A 11 1.39 13.93 -5.95
CA LYS A 11 0.31 13.86 -4.96
C LYS A 11 0.51 12.66 -4.04
N SER A 12 0.68 12.93 -2.75
CA SER A 12 0.81 11.89 -1.71
C SER A 12 -0.48 11.10 -1.51
N ILE A 13 -0.41 9.95 -0.84
CA ILE A 13 -1.59 9.16 -0.46
C ILE A 13 -2.59 10.01 0.36
N PRO A 14 -2.18 10.69 1.45
CA PRO A 14 -3.11 11.55 2.19
C PRO A 14 -3.57 12.77 1.36
N GLY A 15 -2.70 13.30 0.48
CA GLY A 15 -3.05 14.38 -0.44
C GLY A 15 -4.16 14.00 -1.42
N SER A 16 -4.12 12.77 -1.95
CA SER A 16 -5.18 12.19 -2.81
C SER A 16 -6.51 12.09 -2.07
N TYR A 17 -6.51 11.56 -0.85
CA TYR A 17 -7.72 11.50 -0.03
C TYR A 17 -8.30 12.87 0.29
N THR A 18 -7.43 13.86 0.60
CA THR A 18 -7.84 15.23 0.88
C THR A 18 -8.59 15.85 -0.31
N GLU A 19 -8.05 15.71 -1.52
CA GLU A 19 -8.65 16.25 -2.74
C GLU A 19 -10.02 15.61 -3.05
N HIS A 20 -10.16 14.32 -2.79
CA HIS A 20 -11.39 13.58 -3.06
C HIS A 20 -12.40 13.59 -1.90
N GLY A 21 -12.09 14.26 -0.79
CA GLY A 21 -12.96 14.37 0.38
C GLY A 21 -13.09 13.06 1.18
N THR A 22 -12.12 12.16 1.07
CA THR A 22 -12.09 10.93 1.88
C THR A 22 -11.52 11.24 3.27
N TYR A 23 -12.24 10.80 4.30
CA TYR A 23 -11.82 11.00 5.68
C TYR A 23 -10.71 10.01 6.09
N TYR A 24 -9.70 10.52 6.80
CA TYR A 24 -8.67 9.74 7.46
C TYR A 24 -8.22 10.49 8.73
N GLY A 25 -7.63 9.77 9.68
CA GLY A 25 -7.31 10.29 11.02
C GLY A 25 -5.95 10.99 11.08
N ASP A 26 -4.97 10.39 10.43
CA ASP A 26 -3.59 10.86 10.24
C ASP A 26 -2.98 10.17 9.02
N ASP A 27 -1.75 10.53 8.67
CA ASP A 27 -1.09 10.01 7.47
C ASP A 27 -0.83 8.48 7.53
N CYS A 28 -0.72 7.89 8.73
CA CYS A 28 -0.63 6.44 8.90
C CYS A 28 -1.97 5.75 8.62
N HIS A 29 -3.08 6.32 9.12
CA HIS A 29 -4.42 5.85 8.79
C HIS A 29 -4.68 5.97 7.28
N ALA A 30 -4.23 7.05 6.62
CA ALA A 30 -4.32 7.16 5.16
C ALA A 30 -3.54 6.02 4.44
N ILE A 31 -2.33 5.71 4.89
CA ILE A 31 -1.57 4.57 4.34
C ILE A 31 -2.32 3.24 4.53
N GLU A 32 -2.89 3.02 5.71
CA GLU A 32 -3.70 1.83 5.97
C GLU A 32 -4.93 1.74 5.06
N LEU A 33 -5.66 2.84 4.87
CA LEU A 33 -6.79 2.90 3.93
C LEU A 33 -6.38 2.58 2.49
N ALA A 34 -5.18 2.97 2.06
CA ALA A 34 -4.66 2.65 0.73
C ALA A 34 -4.37 1.15 0.54
N LEU A 35 -4.19 0.42 1.63
CA LEU A 35 -4.03 -1.03 1.66
C LEU A 35 -5.34 -1.77 1.92
N SER A 36 -6.27 -1.16 2.67
CA SER A 36 -7.57 -1.73 3.05
C SER A 36 -8.65 -1.55 1.98
N HIS A 37 -8.62 -0.44 1.25
CA HIS A 37 -9.59 -0.11 0.23
C HIS A 37 -8.98 -0.18 -1.17
N ASN A 38 -9.80 -0.67 -2.10
CA ASN A 38 -9.53 -0.66 -3.52
C ASN A 38 -9.55 0.80 -4.07
N SER A 39 -8.52 1.63 -3.80
CA SER A 39 -8.27 3.00 -4.32
C SER A 39 -9.39 4.08 -4.20
N THR A 40 -9.01 5.36 -4.32
CA THR A 40 -9.86 6.57 -4.18
C THR A 40 -10.85 6.86 -5.30
N ALA A 41 -11.12 5.92 -6.21
CA ALA A 41 -12.05 6.17 -7.29
C ALA A 41 -13.47 6.35 -6.73
N LYS A 42 -13.94 7.60 -6.74
CA LYS A 42 -15.33 7.99 -6.49
C LYS A 42 -16.27 7.14 -7.32
N ASP A 43 -17.39 6.79 -6.70
CA ASP A 43 -18.63 6.36 -7.32
C ASP A 43 -18.78 6.87 -8.76
N SER A 44 -18.65 5.97 -9.73
CA SER A 44 -19.32 6.15 -11.01
C SER A 44 -19.63 4.78 -11.62
N ILE A 45 -20.92 4.48 -11.77
CA ILE A 45 -21.50 3.29 -12.40
C ILE A 45 -21.70 2.09 -11.43
N PRO A 46 -22.95 1.86 -10.97
CA PRO A 46 -23.33 0.72 -10.11
C PRO A 46 -23.13 -0.67 -10.72
N ASP A 47 -22.91 -0.77 -12.04
CA ASP A 47 -23.06 -2.01 -12.81
C ASP A 47 -21.76 -2.55 -13.44
N ASP A 48 -20.57 -2.11 -13.01
CA ASP A 48 -19.32 -2.75 -13.45
C ASP A 48 -18.41 -3.14 -12.27
N PRO A 49 -18.56 -4.37 -11.73
CA PRO A 49 -17.78 -4.83 -10.59
C PRO A 49 -16.28 -5.04 -10.90
N ILE A 50 -15.84 -4.88 -12.15
CA ILE A 50 -14.46 -5.18 -12.59
C ILE A 50 -13.67 -3.92 -12.98
N HIS A 51 -14.31 -2.78 -13.30
CA HIS A 51 -13.65 -1.70 -14.05
C HIS A 51 -13.21 -0.44 -13.31
N GLN A 52 -13.25 -0.33 -11.96
CA GLN A 52 -12.95 0.96 -11.32
C GLN A 52 -11.95 1.00 -10.17
N ARG A 53 -11.10 -0.01 -9.95
CA ARG A 53 -10.22 0.07 -8.77
C ARG A 53 -8.81 -0.45 -8.93
N GLY A 54 -7.84 0.38 -8.54
CA GLY A 54 -6.42 0.02 -8.55
C GLY A 54 -6.04 -0.83 -7.33
N ASN A 55 -5.66 -2.09 -7.56
CA ASN A 55 -5.10 -2.99 -6.54
C ASN A 55 -3.56 -2.95 -6.47
N GLY A 56 -2.92 -2.08 -7.26
CA GLY A 56 -1.48 -2.15 -7.58
C GLY A 56 -0.57 -2.26 -6.35
N ILE A 57 -0.63 -1.28 -5.44
CA ILE A 57 0.22 -1.26 -4.24
C ILE A 57 -0.02 -2.49 -3.36
N ARG A 58 -1.28 -2.83 -3.11
CA ARG A 58 -1.67 -3.96 -2.25
C ARG A 58 -1.17 -5.28 -2.83
N SER A 59 -1.36 -5.51 -4.13
CA SER A 59 -0.90 -6.72 -4.81
C SER A 59 0.63 -6.84 -4.78
N VAL A 60 1.36 -5.74 -5.01
CA VAL A 60 2.82 -5.73 -4.94
C VAL A 60 3.30 -6.08 -3.52
N ILE A 61 2.75 -5.42 -2.50
CA ILE A 61 3.12 -5.68 -1.10
C ILE A 61 2.83 -7.13 -0.73
N LYS A 62 1.64 -7.64 -1.07
CA LYS A 62 1.29 -9.04 -0.84
C LYS A 62 2.36 -9.96 -1.45
N LYS A 63 2.68 -9.82 -2.73
CA LYS A 63 3.68 -10.68 -3.39
C LYS A 63 5.05 -10.59 -2.75
N VAL A 64 5.49 -9.38 -2.40
CA VAL A 64 6.79 -9.19 -1.73
C VAL A 64 6.81 -9.89 -0.37
N ILE A 65 5.77 -9.73 0.44
CA ILE A 65 5.77 -10.27 1.80
C ILE A 65 5.46 -11.77 1.84
N THR A 66 4.46 -12.25 1.09
CA THR A 66 3.98 -13.64 1.21
C THR A 66 4.69 -14.63 0.29
N GLU A 67 5.15 -14.18 -0.89
CA GLU A 67 5.78 -15.07 -1.88
C GLU A 67 7.30 -14.86 -1.97
N ASN A 68 7.77 -13.61 -2.03
CA ASN A 68 9.21 -13.33 -2.05
C ASN A 68 9.82 -13.47 -0.65
N GLY A 69 9.06 -13.20 0.41
CA GLY A 69 9.56 -13.11 1.79
C GLY A 69 10.46 -11.89 2.02
N GLY A 70 10.30 -10.86 1.20
CA GLY A 70 11.01 -9.58 1.30
C GLY A 70 10.39 -8.64 2.33
N GLU A 71 10.82 -7.40 2.30
CA GLU A 71 10.38 -6.34 3.22
C GLU A 71 9.85 -5.14 2.41
N VAL A 72 8.98 -4.34 3.00
CA VAL A 72 8.39 -3.15 2.37
C VAL A 72 8.46 -1.97 3.31
N LEU A 73 8.86 -0.80 2.80
CA LEU A 73 8.59 0.50 3.42
C LEU A 73 7.66 1.30 2.51
N LEU A 74 6.56 1.79 3.07
CA LEU A 74 5.67 2.75 2.42
C LEU A 74 5.66 4.01 3.28
N ALA A 75 6.09 5.13 2.73
CA ALA A 75 6.05 6.42 3.41
C ALA A 75 5.29 7.43 2.55
N SER A 76 4.49 8.28 3.19
CA SER A 76 3.73 9.32 2.50
C SER A 76 3.43 10.46 3.47
N ARG A 77 3.86 11.67 3.12
CA ARG A 77 3.86 12.83 4.04
C ARG A 77 4.55 12.49 5.37
N ASN A 78 3.83 12.53 6.50
CA ASN A 78 4.40 12.33 7.83
C ASN A 78 4.29 10.89 8.32
N GLY A 79 3.53 10.05 7.61
CA GLY A 79 3.28 8.66 7.99
C GLY A 79 4.18 7.70 7.24
N TYR A 80 4.56 6.63 7.91
CA TYR A 80 5.16 5.47 7.25
C TYR A 80 4.70 4.16 7.87
N LEU A 81 4.71 3.13 7.03
CA LEU A 81 4.47 1.75 7.34
C LEU A 81 5.68 0.94 6.89
N TYR A 82 6.34 0.28 7.83
CA TYR A 82 7.36 -0.72 7.55
C TYR A 82 6.79 -2.12 7.78
N ILE A 83 6.95 -3.01 6.83
CA ILE A 83 6.52 -4.41 6.91
C ILE A 83 7.75 -5.29 6.75
N ASN A 84 8.12 -5.97 7.82
CA ASN A 84 9.25 -6.91 7.85
C ASN A 84 8.81 -8.29 7.35
N SER A 85 7.62 -8.74 7.77
CA SER A 85 7.08 -10.05 7.40
C SER A 85 5.55 -10.07 7.49
N ARG A 86 4.92 -11.21 7.17
CA ARG A 86 3.45 -11.36 7.14
C ARG A 86 2.76 -10.93 8.45
N GLY A 87 3.43 -11.06 9.59
CA GLY A 87 2.88 -10.72 10.92
C GLY A 87 3.62 -9.61 11.65
N GLU A 88 4.63 -8.99 11.03
CA GLU A 88 5.51 -8.02 11.69
C GLU A 88 5.57 -6.75 10.86
N TYR A 89 4.98 -5.68 11.42
CA TYR A 89 4.93 -4.37 10.80
C TYR A 89 4.88 -3.28 11.87
N GLU A 90 5.32 -2.08 11.50
CA GLU A 90 5.31 -0.90 12.36
C GLU A 90 4.76 0.30 11.57
N TYR A 91 3.85 1.04 12.21
CA TYR A 91 3.46 2.37 11.79
C TYR A 91 4.09 3.39 12.71
N ASN A 92 4.56 4.51 12.15
CA ASN A 92 5.14 5.58 12.96
C ASN A 92 5.05 6.92 12.20
N LEU A 93 5.14 8.02 12.97
CA LEU A 93 5.03 9.39 12.52
C LEU A 93 6.35 10.10 12.84
N GLY A 94 6.99 10.77 11.87
CA GLY A 94 8.21 11.53 12.22
C GLY A 94 9.15 11.89 11.08
N GLY A 95 8.96 11.32 9.89
CA GLY A 95 9.69 11.73 8.69
C GLY A 95 8.74 12.43 7.73
N VAL A 96 8.89 13.74 7.55
CA VAL A 96 8.11 14.50 6.56
C VAL A 96 8.76 14.32 5.20
N ILE A 97 8.10 13.61 4.29
CA ILE A 97 8.48 13.58 2.87
C ILE A 97 7.45 14.33 2.02
N THR A 98 7.88 14.91 0.91
CA THR A 98 6.95 15.37 -0.14
C THR A 98 6.50 14.15 -0.95
N GLY A 99 5.20 13.96 -1.18
CA GLY A 99 4.70 12.87 -2.02
C GLY A 99 4.70 11.49 -1.34
N THR A 100 5.06 10.44 -2.09
CA THR A 100 5.02 9.03 -1.66
C THR A 100 6.31 8.29 -2.04
N LEU A 101 6.83 7.52 -1.09
CA LEU A 101 8.00 6.65 -1.24
C LEU A 101 7.58 5.20 -1.00
N ILE A 102 8.01 4.30 -1.88
CA ILE A 102 7.88 2.85 -1.73
C ILE A 102 9.27 2.24 -1.87
N THR A 103 9.69 1.48 -0.87
CA THR A 103 10.90 0.66 -0.94
C THR A 103 10.53 -0.80 -0.81
N LEU A 104 11.06 -1.65 -1.68
CA LEU A 104 10.90 -3.09 -1.66
C LEU A 104 12.28 -3.72 -1.52
N ARG A 105 12.52 -4.46 -0.43
CA ARG A 105 13.72 -5.29 -0.29
C ARG A 105 13.42 -6.70 -0.72
N LEU A 106 13.99 -7.10 -1.84
CA LEU A 106 13.75 -8.40 -2.47
C LEU A 106 14.81 -9.42 -2.08
N LYS A 107 14.35 -10.60 -1.68
CA LYS A 107 15.16 -11.79 -1.47
C LYS A 107 15.36 -12.55 -2.79
N PRO A 108 16.43 -13.33 -2.95
CA PRO A 108 16.68 -14.14 -4.15
C PRO A 108 15.76 -15.39 -4.23
N ASN A 109 14.49 -15.24 -3.84
CA ASN A 109 13.47 -16.29 -3.86
C ASN A 109 12.65 -16.18 -5.15
N ARG A 110 12.32 -17.33 -5.74
CA ARG A 110 11.44 -17.36 -6.91
C ARG A 110 10.01 -17.06 -6.49
N VAL A 111 9.42 -16.08 -7.16
CA VAL A 111 8.00 -15.71 -7.01
C VAL A 111 7.23 -16.32 -8.17
N PRO A 112 6.14 -17.07 -7.92
CA PRO A 112 5.25 -17.55 -8.99
C PRO A 112 4.76 -16.40 -9.87
N GLN A 113 4.82 -16.59 -11.20
CA GLN A 113 4.33 -15.59 -12.16
C GLN A 113 2.81 -15.60 -12.32
N ILE A 114 2.13 -16.60 -11.75
CA ILE A 114 0.68 -16.75 -11.83
C ILE A 114 0.07 -16.02 -10.64
N MET A 115 -0.84 -15.09 -10.93
CA MET A 115 -1.67 -14.44 -9.92
C MET A 115 -3.00 -15.20 -9.87
N ASP A 116 -3.27 -15.87 -8.76
CA ASP A 116 -4.57 -16.53 -8.55
C ASP A 116 -5.65 -15.44 -8.34
N GLN A 117 -6.81 -15.58 -8.97
CA GLN A 117 -7.89 -14.61 -8.80
C GLN A 117 -8.44 -14.59 -7.36
N SER A 118 -8.26 -15.67 -6.59
CA SER A 118 -8.54 -15.69 -5.14
C SER A 118 -7.69 -14.66 -4.38
N GLU A 119 -6.55 -14.23 -4.94
CA GLU A 119 -5.67 -13.24 -4.35
C GLU A 119 -6.23 -11.82 -4.36
N LEU A 120 -7.26 -11.55 -5.18
CA LEU A 120 -7.98 -10.29 -5.21
C LEU A 120 -8.81 -10.07 -3.94
N GLN A 121 -9.10 -11.12 -3.16
CA GLN A 121 -9.86 -11.07 -1.90
C GLN A 121 -9.00 -10.83 -0.63
N PHE A 122 -7.70 -10.55 -0.77
CA PHE A 122 -6.78 -10.31 0.35
C PHE A 122 -7.21 -9.16 1.30
N SER A 123 -7.82 -9.45 2.46
CA SER A 123 -8.03 -8.41 3.47
C SER A 123 -6.69 -7.84 3.93
N ASN A 124 -6.61 -6.52 4.15
CA ASN A 124 -5.39 -5.88 4.64
C ASN A 124 -5.05 -6.40 6.06
N PRO A 125 -3.92 -7.08 6.28
CA PRO A 125 -3.52 -7.52 7.61
C PRO A 125 -2.77 -6.43 8.40
N TYR A 126 -2.36 -5.34 7.74
CA TYR A 126 -1.53 -4.28 8.30
C TYR A 126 -2.40 -3.15 8.85
N VAL A 127 -3.14 -3.45 9.91
CA VAL A 127 -4.12 -2.53 10.52
C VAL A 127 -3.41 -1.49 11.38
N TYR A 128 -3.68 -0.21 11.12
CA TYR A 128 -3.18 0.89 11.93
C TYR A 128 -3.96 0.95 13.24
N LYS A 129 -3.22 0.95 14.35
CA LYS A 129 -3.77 1.10 15.71
C LYS A 129 -3.14 2.36 16.29
N LYS A 130 -3.99 3.33 16.62
CA LYS A 130 -3.60 4.60 17.22
C LYS A 130 -3.26 4.46 18.69
#